data_AF-A0A935K467-F1
#
_entry.id   AF-A0A935K467-F1
#
_cell.length_a   1.000
_cell.length_b   1.000
_cell.length_c   1.000
_cell.angle_alpha   90.00
_cell.angle_beta   90.00
_cell.angle_gamma   90.00
#
_symmetry.space_group_name_H-M   'P 1'
#
loop_
_entity.id
_entity.type
_entity.pdbx_description
1 polymer ?
#
loop_
_entity_poly.entity_id
_entity_poly.type
_entity_poly.pdbx_seq_one_letter_code
_entity_poly.pdbx_strand_id
1 'polypeptide(L)'
;MRKIFAGWQPKGGTVGELQSHYKKLSDRFGYRIPIPETTLNQMGYQLLKANRIAEAIEAFKTNVESYPYAANCYDSLAAGYEKNGDLKLAKENYEKALQTGRSSWRGRSCQVGKG
;
A
#
# COMPACT_ATOMS: atom_id res chain seq x y z
N MET A 1 -19.79 14.22 0.70
CA MET A 1 -18.66 14.91 0.04
C MET A 1 -17.48 13.96 -0.09
N ARG A 2 -17.20 13.44 -1.30
CA ARG A 2 -15.97 12.70 -1.69
C ARG A 2 -15.83 12.81 -3.23
N LYS A 3 -15.41 13.97 -3.74
CA LYS A 3 -15.22 14.23 -5.19
C LYS A 3 -13.77 14.59 -5.56
N ILE A 4 -12.79 14.16 -4.78
CA ILE A 4 -11.37 14.36 -5.12
C ILE A 4 -10.77 13.21 -5.95
N PHE A 5 -11.48 12.08 -6.07
CA PHE A 5 -11.03 10.89 -6.80
C PHE A 5 -11.77 10.65 -8.13
N ALA A 6 -12.60 11.58 -8.56
CA ALA A 6 -13.41 11.42 -9.78
C ALA A 6 -12.55 11.63 -11.04
N GLY A 7 -12.02 10.54 -11.60
CA GLY A 7 -11.50 10.51 -12.98
C GLY A 7 -10.06 10.05 -13.16
N TRP A 8 -9.25 9.97 -12.11
CA TRP A 8 -7.90 9.41 -12.22
C TRP A 8 -7.90 7.93 -11.82
N GLN A 9 -8.09 7.07 -12.81
CA GLN A 9 -7.75 5.66 -12.70
C GLN A 9 -6.31 5.50 -13.19
N PRO A 10 -5.37 4.94 -12.39
CA PRO A 10 -4.06 4.55 -12.92
C PRO A 10 -4.27 3.42 -13.93
N LYS A 11 -4.49 3.78 -15.19
CA LYS A 11 -4.46 2.87 -16.32
C LYS A 11 -3.01 2.46 -16.54
N GLY A 12 -2.52 1.51 -15.74
CA GLY A 12 -1.20 0.89 -15.93
C GLY A 12 -0.01 1.85 -15.87
N GLY A 13 -0.09 2.93 -15.09
CA GLY A 13 1.05 3.82 -14.86
C GLY A 13 2.13 3.19 -13.97
N THR A 14 3.28 3.85 -13.84
CA THR A 14 4.37 3.47 -12.93
C THR A 14 4.24 4.19 -11.58
N VAL A 15 4.89 3.68 -10.53
CA VAL A 15 4.90 4.32 -9.21
C VAL A 15 5.40 5.77 -9.31
N GLY A 16 6.36 6.05 -10.19
CA GLY A 16 6.88 7.40 -10.43
C GLY A 16 5.84 8.39 -10.99
N GLU A 17 4.93 7.94 -11.85
CA GLU A 17 3.84 8.78 -12.37
C GLU A 17 2.82 9.12 -11.27
N LEU A 18 2.51 8.14 -10.41
CA LEU A 18 1.67 8.33 -9.24
C LEU A 18 2.30 9.36 -8.29
N GLN A 19 3.59 9.21 -7.96
CA GLN A 19 4.33 10.17 -7.12
C GLN A 19 4.31 11.58 -7.73
N SER A 20 4.55 11.70 -9.04
CA SER A 20 4.53 12.98 -9.74
C SER A 20 3.15 13.66 -9.68
N HIS A 21 2.07 12.87 -9.80
CA HIS A 21 0.71 13.38 -9.67
C HIS A 21 0.44 13.94 -8.27
N TYR A 22 0.77 13.18 -7.23
CA TYR A 22 0.59 13.61 -5.84
C TYR A 22 1.51 14.78 -5.45
N LYS A 23 2.71 14.87 -6.05
CA LYS A 23 3.57 16.04 -5.91
C LYS A 23 2.92 17.28 -6.50
N LYS A 24 2.38 17.22 -7.72
CA LYS A 24 1.67 18.35 -8.35
C LYS A 24 0.44 18.78 -7.55
N LEU A 25 -0.28 17.83 -6.95
CA LEU A 25 -1.38 18.16 -6.05
C LEU A 25 -0.87 18.88 -4.80
N SER A 26 0.20 18.37 -4.18
CA SER A 26 0.81 19.01 -3.01
C SER A 26 1.25 20.44 -3.29
N ASP A 27 1.89 20.67 -4.45
CA ASP A 27 2.35 21.99 -4.90
C ASP A 27 1.15 22.93 -5.17
N ARG A 28 0.04 22.42 -5.71
CA ARG A 28 -1.17 23.20 -6.00
C ARG A 28 -1.93 23.62 -4.74
N PHE A 29 -2.03 22.73 -3.77
CA PHE A 29 -2.82 22.95 -2.57
C PHE A 29 -2.01 23.56 -1.41
N GLY A 30 -0.68 23.63 -1.53
CA GLY A 30 0.20 24.25 -0.53
C GLY A 30 0.42 23.38 0.72
N TYR A 31 0.01 22.12 0.71
CA TYR A 31 0.28 21.16 1.78
C TYR A 31 0.62 19.78 1.22
N ARG A 32 1.41 18.99 1.95
CA ARG A 32 1.83 17.66 1.53
C ARG A 32 0.64 16.70 1.52
N ILE A 33 0.27 16.22 0.34
CA ILE A 33 -0.76 15.19 0.15
C ILE A 33 -0.04 13.85 -0.06
N PRO A 34 0.00 12.96 0.95
CA PRO A 34 0.56 11.63 0.77
C PRO A 34 -0.33 10.80 -0.16
N ILE A 35 0.27 9.83 -0.84
CA ILE A 35 -0.45 8.87 -1.65
C ILE A 35 -1.23 7.95 -0.71
N PRO A 36 -2.56 7.81 -0.84
CA PRO A 36 -3.36 6.91 -0.02
C PRO A 36 -2.91 5.46 -0.17
N GLU A 37 -2.90 4.74 0.96
CA GLU A 37 -2.62 3.30 1.03
C GLU A 37 -3.43 2.51 -0.01
N THR A 38 -4.73 2.81 -0.11
CA THR A 38 -5.66 2.13 -1.00
C THR A 38 -5.32 2.35 -2.47
N THR A 39 -4.77 3.50 -2.83
CA THR A 39 -4.37 3.81 -4.21
C THR A 39 -3.15 3.00 -4.62
N LEU A 40 -2.11 2.94 -3.78
CA LEU A 40 -0.94 2.10 -4.03
C LEU A 40 -1.31 0.61 -4.06
N ASN A 41 -2.19 0.19 -3.16
CA ASN A 41 -2.62 -1.20 -3.12
C ASN A 41 -3.40 -1.61 -4.38
N GLN A 42 -4.38 -0.80 -4.78
CA GLN A 42 -5.13 -1.04 -6.01
C GLN A 42 -4.20 -1.08 -7.23
N MET A 43 -3.24 -0.16 -7.31
CA MET A 43 -2.25 -0.12 -8.38
C MET A 43 -1.43 -1.41 -8.44
N GLY A 44 -0.88 -1.87 -7.32
CA GLY A 44 -0.11 -3.11 -7.26
C GLY A 44 -0.93 -4.32 -7.73
N TYR A 45 -2.19 -4.44 -7.31
CA TYR A 45 -3.05 -5.52 -7.78
C TYR A 45 -3.41 -5.42 -9.27
N GLN A 46 -3.58 -4.21 -9.83
CA GLN A 46 -3.78 -4.06 -11.27
C GLN A 46 -2.53 -4.45 -12.06
N LEU A 47 -1.33 -4.11 -11.56
CA LEU A 47 -0.06 -4.51 -12.16
C LEU A 47 0.14 -6.03 -12.09
N LEU A 48 -0.24 -6.68 -10.98
CA LEU A 48 -0.25 -8.15 -10.90
C LEU A 48 -1.19 -8.79 -11.94
N LYS A 49 -2.40 -8.23 -12.12
CA LYS A 49 -3.34 -8.70 -13.15
C LYS A 49 -2.80 -8.51 -14.57
N ALA A 50 -2.00 -7.47 -14.78
CA ALA A 50 -1.30 -7.21 -16.03
C ALA A 50 0.01 -8.01 -16.19
N ASN A 51 0.30 -8.95 -15.28
CA ASN A 51 1.53 -9.75 -15.24
C ASN A 51 2.83 -8.91 -15.11
N ARG A 52 2.72 -7.66 -14.67
CA ARG A 52 3.84 -6.73 -14.42
C ARG A 52 4.31 -6.85 -12.97
N ILE A 53 4.84 -8.02 -12.64
CA ILE A 53 5.10 -8.44 -11.26
C ILE A 53 6.13 -7.55 -10.56
N ALA A 54 7.23 -7.23 -11.23
CA ALA A 54 8.29 -6.37 -10.66
C ALA A 54 7.76 -4.99 -10.25
N GLU A 55 6.93 -4.38 -11.10
CA GLU A 55 6.35 -3.06 -10.84
C GLU A 55 5.26 -3.12 -9.77
N ALA A 56 4.51 -4.23 -9.70
CA ALA A 56 3.58 -4.46 -8.60
C ALA A 56 4.31 -4.52 -7.25
N ILE A 57 5.44 -5.22 -7.19
CA ILE A 57 6.28 -5.29 -5.99
C ILE A 57 6.78 -3.90 -5.60
N GLU A 58 7.22 -3.08 -6.55
CA GLU A 58 7.64 -1.70 -6.29
C GLU A 58 6.51 -0.85 -5.69
N ALA A 59 5.29 -0.97 -6.24
CA ALA A 59 4.11 -0.29 -5.72
C ALA A 59 3.79 -0.72 -4.27
N PHE A 60 3.85 -2.03 -3.98
CA PHE A 60 3.63 -2.53 -2.64
C PHE A 60 4.74 -2.15 -1.65
N LYS A 61 6.01 -2.13 -2.08
CA LYS A 61 7.14 -1.63 -1.28
C LYS A 61 6.93 -0.17 -0.89
N THR A 62 6.59 0.67 -1.86
CA THR A 62 6.27 2.09 -1.62
C THR A 62 5.11 2.25 -0.64
N ASN A 63 4.13 1.32 -0.68
CA ASN A 63 3.02 1.30 0.26
C ASN A 63 3.47 0.99 1.68
N VAL A 64 4.31 -0.03 1.86
CA VAL A 64 4.89 -0.39 3.17
C VAL A 64 5.76 0.74 3.73
N GLU A 65 6.56 1.41 2.90
CA GLU A 65 7.38 2.56 3.32
C GLU A 65 6.52 3.74 3.78
N SER A 66 5.40 3.98 3.11
CA SER A 66 4.46 5.06 3.45
C SER A 66 3.59 4.72 4.66
N TYR A 67 3.27 3.43 4.84
CA TYR A 67 2.34 2.93 5.86
C TYR A 67 2.90 1.70 6.59
N PRO A 68 4.00 1.85 7.38
CA PRO A 68 4.69 0.73 8.00
C PRO A 68 3.88 0.04 9.11
N TYR A 69 2.78 0.63 9.56
CA TYR A 69 1.89 0.08 10.59
C TYR A 69 0.63 -0.59 10.01
N ALA A 70 0.45 -0.55 8.69
CA ALA A 70 -0.68 -1.18 8.02
C ALA A 70 -0.35 -2.65 7.70
N ALA A 71 -0.97 -3.58 8.42
CA ALA A 71 -0.82 -5.01 8.18
C ALA A 71 -1.14 -5.39 6.73
N ASN A 72 -2.15 -4.73 6.13
CA ASN A 72 -2.55 -4.94 4.74
C ASN A 72 -1.43 -4.64 3.74
N CYS A 73 -0.54 -3.68 4.03
CA CYS A 73 0.58 -3.35 3.13
C CYS A 73 1.58 -4.50 3.03
N TYR A 74 1.91 -5.14 4.16
CA TYR A 74 2.79 -6.30 4.18
C TYR A 74 2.15 -7.52 3.54
N ASP A 75 0.84 -7.72 3.74
CA ASP A 75 0.07 -8.79 3.10
C ASP A 75 0.07 -8.63 1.57
N SER A 76 -0.18 -7.42 1.07
CA SER A 76 -0.17 -7.13 -0.37
C SER A 76 1.24 -7.26 -0.97
N LEU A 77 2.30 -6.85 -0.25
CA LEU A 77 3.68 -7.08 -0.67
C LEU A 77 4.04 -8.57 -0.71
N ALA A 78 3.58 -9.36 0.27
CA ALA A 78 3.77 -10.80 0.29
C ALA A 78 3.12 -11.49 -0.92
N ALA A 79 1.89 -11.10 -1.26
CA ALA A 79 1.20 -11.58 -2.47
C ALA A 79 1.98 -11.23 -3.76
N GLY A 80 2.61 -10.06 -3.81
CA GLY A 80 3.50 -9.68 -4.91
C GLY A 80 4.71 -10.62 -5.05
N TYR A 81 5.40 -10.91 -3.94
CA TYR A 81 6.54 -11.84 -3.93
C TYR A 81 6.12 -13.28 -4.25
N GLU A 82 4.95 -13.72 -3.78
CA GLU A 82 4.40 -15.05 -4.08
C GLU A 82 4.19 -15.21 -5.58
N LYS A 83 3.64 -14.19 -6.24
CA LYS A 83 3.49 -14.16 -7.70
C LYS A 83 4.83 -14.13 -8.45
N ASN A 84 5.86 -13.55 -7.85
CA ASN A 84 7.22 -13.55 -8.40
C ASN A 84 7.95 -14.89 -8.21
N GLY A 85 7.42 -15.80 -7.39
CA GLY A 85 8.06 -17.06 -7.00
C GLY A 85 9.00 -16.96 -5.81
N ASP A 86 9.16 -15.76 -5.21
CA ASP A 86 10.01 -15.52 -4.04
C ASP A 86 9.31 -15.90 -2.73
N LEU A 87 9.00 -17.19 -2.58
CA LEU A 87 8.21 -17.69 -1.44
C LEU A 87 8.85 -17.40 -0.08
N LYS A 88 10.17 -17.32 0.00
CA LYS A 88 10.89 -16.93 1.22
C LYS A 88 10.51 -15.51 1.65
N LEU A 89 10.60 -14.56 0.72
CA LEU A 89 10.24 -13.16 0.97
C LEU A 89 8.74 -13.01 1.21
N ALA A 90 7.90 -13.77 0.50
CA ALA A 90 6.46 -13.79 0.73
C ALA A 90 6.15 -14.20 2.18
N LYS A 91 6.72 -15.32 2.65
CA LYS A 91 6.53 -15.80 4.02
C LYS A 91 6.97 -14.77 5.06
N GLU A 92 8.16 -14.21 4.91
CA GLU A 92 8.67 -13.17 5.83
C GLU A 92 7.72 -11.97 5.93
N ASN A 93 7.12 -11.56 4.80
CA ASN A 93 6.18 -10.44 4.78
C ASN A 93 4.80 -10.81 5.35
N TYR A 94 4.29 -12.03 5.09
CA TYR A 94 3.06 -12.51 5.75
C TYR A 94 3.22 -12.59 7.27
N GLU A 95 4.37 -13.06 7.76
CA GLU A 95 4.66 -13.10 9.20
C GLU A 95 4.69 -11.69 9.82
N LYS A 96 5.29 -10.73 9.12
CA LYS A 96 5.25 -9.30 9.53
C LYS A 96 3.83 -8.76 9.52
N ALA A 97 3.02 -9.06 8.50
CA ALA A 97 1.61 -8.65 8.44
C ALA A 97 0.84 -9.15 9.67
N LEU A 98 1.05 -10.41 10.06
CA LEU A 98 0.42 -10.99 11.25
C LEU A 98 0.93 -10.36 12.55
N GLN A 99 2.22 -10.02 12.65
CA GLN A 99 2.77 -9.35 13.84
C GLN A 99 2.25 -7.92 13.98
N THR A 100 2.20 -7.17 12.89
CA THR A 100 1.64 -5.81 12.82
C THR A 100 0.13 -5.81 13.07
N GLY A 101 -0.59 -6.80 12.52
CA GLY A 101 -2.01 -7.02 12.79
C GLY A 101 -2.28 -7.32 14.27
N ARG A 102 -1.50 -8.21 14.88
CA ARG A 102 -1.63 -8.54 16.31
C ARG A 102 -1.26 -7.38 17.23
N SER A 103 -0.21 -6.62 16.93
CA SER A 103 0.17 -5.44 17.73
C SER A 103 -0.87 -4.32 17.62
N SER A 104 -1.38 -4.05 16.41
CA SER A 104 -2.49 -3.10 16.23
C SER A 104 -3.78 -3.56 16.92
N TRP A 105 -4.02 -4.88 17.03
CA TRP A 105 -5.17 -5.42 17.76
C TRP A 105 -4.99 -5.33 19.29
N ARG A 106 -3.81 -5.68 19.82
CA ARG A 106 -3.49 -5.53 21.25
C ARG A 106 -3.51 -4.06 21.71
N GLY A 107 -3.06 -3.14 20.87
CA GLY A 107 -3.18 -1.70 21.14
C GLY A 107 -4.63 -1.21 21.24
N ARG A 108 -5.53 -1.79 20.43
CA ARG A 108 -6.98 -1.49 20.46
C ARG A 108 -7.71 -2.17 21.62
N SER A 109 -7.32 -3.37 22.02
CA SER A 109 -7.95 -4.06 23.16
C SER A 109 -7.64 -3.40 24.51
N CYS A 110 -6.54 -2.66 24.64
CA CYS A 110 -6.24 -1.89 25.85
C CYS A 110 -7.11 -0.63 26.03
N GLN A 111 -7.82 -0.15 25.01
CA GLN A 111 -8.69 1.04 25.13
C GLN A 111 -10.14 0.71 25.52
N VAL A 112 -10.53 -0.58 25.58
CA VAL A 112 -11.91 -0.98 25.90
C VAL A 112 -12.06 -1.44 27.38
N GLY A 113 -11.01 -1.32 28.19
CA GLY A 113 -10.97 -1.80 29.57
C GLY A 113 -10.71 -0.76 30.65
N LYS A 114 -11.01 0.53 30.40
CA LYS A 114 -11.05 1.57 31.44
C LYS A 114 -12.37 2.32 31.36
N GLY A 115 -13.40 1.71 31.93
CA GLY A 115 -14.72 2.28 32.18
C GLY A 115 -15.34 1.53 33.35
#